data_AF-A0A9X6MQL3-F1
#
_entry.id   AF-A0A9X6MQL3-F1
#
_cell.length_a   1.000
_cell.length_b   1.000
_cell.length_c   1.000
_cell.angle_alpha   90.00
_cell.angle_beta   90.00
_cell.angle_gamma   90.00
#
_symmetry.space_group_name_H-M   'P 1'
#
loop_
_entity.id
_entity.type
_entity.pdbx_description
1 polymer ?
#
loop_
_entity_poly.entity_id
_entity_poly.type
_entity_poly.pdbx_seq_one_letter_code
_entity_poly.pdbx_strand_id
1 'polypeptide(L)'
;MSKKKIIDFNEELSSIQDSISSISSDSFYVNRMNQENVEEIERLEKEISNLFSKSNLQQDEIFNGKINHIDSNLSMYSKEYFKNISDELEKQLLNDVNNRADLIPSLTKIDITISVVIGLVGVIVDLFLVKVPKDINYLKKYQQGGSPFTEWLRTLGIDENGKLNDFFQILEEKCKVNFDASTTKAFPDYANQVIGFYPKTHRMMNLGHDPLFGLIFGLIDMFNGRTTLIDSKGIIHCIPIEKYQDFPMDNKIFAPLIWLGHILSDVCTRMGIPIPGWGVTQLLQFGNYGENSRTVADITRWMYVEGYDIRHFLTMGTVPAVIEMCTKMYFKFTLSKEEFLSPIYIKELKSIQNNIRLEKMIFIAHSVAVSGNIGKIMMYHGNPLALNFSEWLVFVKQSVQMLLIQSRDVTGEKIVRNRSRIDEEWKKLPL
;
A
#
# COMPACT_ATOMS: atom_id res chain seq x y z
N MET A 1 39.97 19.04 28.26
CA MET A 1 39.12 19.33 29.44
C MET A 1 37.69 18.96 29.09
N SER A 2 37.21 17.79 29.54
CA SER A 2 35.81 17.42 29.33
C SER A 2 34.94 18.29 30.24
N LYS A 3 33.84 18.82 29.70
CA LYS A 3 32.86 19.58 30.46
C LYS A 3 32.20 18.62 31.45
N LYS A 4 32.55 18.72 32.74
CA LYS A 4 31.84 18.06 33.84
C LYS A 4 30.37 18.48 33.75
N LYS A 5 29.46 17.52 33.62
CA LYS A 5 28.03 17.76 33.75
C LYS A 5 27.77 18.26 35.18
N ILE A 6 26.91 19.26 35.33
CA ILE A 6 26.59 19.89 36.63
C ILE A 6 25.87 18.89 37.56
N ILE A 7 25.21 17.88 36.99
CA ILE A 7 24.58 16.76 37.70
C ILE A 7 24.99 15.47 36.98
N ASP A 8 25.69 14.59 37.68
CA ASP A 8 26.07 13.26 37.19
C ASP A 8 25.22 12.20 37.89
N PHE A 9 24.04 11.97 37.33
CA PHE A 9 23.08 10.99 37.85
C PHE A 9 23.69 9.58 37.98
N ASN A 10 24.75 9.24 37.24
CA ASN A 10 25.38 7.93 37.34
C ASN A 10 26.18 7.78 38.64
N GLU A 11 26.90 8.84 39.03
CA GLU A 11 27.67 8.85 40.27
C GLU A 11 26.72 8.88 41.48
N GLU A 12 25.67 9.71 41.43
CA GLU A 12 24.66 9.79 42.49
C GLU A 12 23.87 8.47 42.62
N LEU A 13 23.37 7.86 41.54
CA LEU A 13 22.65 6.58 41.63
C LEU A 13 23.57 5.46 42.14
N SER A 14 24.84 5.41 41.71
CA SER A 14 25.78 4.40 42.19
C SER A 14 25.98 4.52 43.70
N SER A 15 26.10 5.75 44.22
CA SER A 15 26.26 5.98 45.66
C SER A 15 25.04 5.53 46.47
N ILE A 16 23.83 5.74 45.92
CA ILE A 16 22.57 5.32 46.52
C ILE A 16 22.44 3.79 46.49
N GLN A 17 22.77 3.15 45.36
CA GLN A 17 22.78 1.70 45.21
C GLN A 17 23.75 1.03 46.18
N ASP A 18 24.95 1.59 46.34
CA ASP A 18 25.95 1.10 47.28
C ASP A 18 25.46 1.21 48.73
N SER A 19 24.82 2.33 49.08
CA SER A 19 24.24 2.55 50.41
C SER A 19 23.07 1.60 50.70
N ILE A 20 22.20 1.34 49.74
CA ILE A 20 21.08 0.40 49.90
C ILE A 20 21.60 -1.04 50.03
N SER A 21 22.63 -1.40 49.24
CA SER A 21 23.25 -2.72 49.32
C SER A 21 23.88 -2.98 50.69
N SER A 22 24.57 -1.99 51.27
CA SER A 22 25.16 -2.12 52.61
C SER A 22 24.10 -2.21 53.70
N ILE A 23 23.06 -1.37 53.63
CA ILE A 23 21.94 -1.42 54.58
C ILE A 23 21.22 -2.78 54.51
N SER A 24 21.03 -3.32 53.30
CA SER A 24 20.42 -4.62 53.10
C SER A 24 21.25 -5.76 53.71
N SER A 25 22.59 -5.72 53.56
CA SER A 25 23.47 -6.71 54.19
C SER A 25 23.49 -6.61 55.71
N ASP A 26 23.53 -5.39 56.24
CA ASP A 26 23.55 -5.15 57.69
C ASP A 26 22.25 -5.63 58.34
N SER A 27 21.10 -5.36 57.69
CA SER A 27 19.80 -5.82 58.18
C SER A 27 19.68 -7.35 58.19
N PHE A 28 20.27 -8.05 57.21
CA PHE A 28 20.26 -9.51 57.18
C PHE A 28 21.15 -10.09 58.29
N TYR A 29 22.33 -9.49 58.50
CA TYR A 29 23.24 -9.87 59.59
C TYR A 29 22.57 -9.71 60.96
N VAL A 30 21.90 -8.58 61.21
CA VAL A 30 21.16 -8.33 62.45
C VAL A 30 20.02 -9.33 62.64
N ASN A 31 19.29 -9.68 61.57
CA ASN A 31 18.21 -10.68 61.67
C ASN A 31 18.74 -12.07 62.06
N ARG A 32 19.87 -12.48 61.48
CA ARG A 32 20.52 -13.76 61.83
C ARG A 32 20.98 -13.77 63.29
N MET A 33 21.62 -12.70 63.75
CA MET A 33 22.02 -12.55 65.16
C MET A 33 20.82 -12.61 66.10
N ASN A 34 19.68 -12.03 65.72
CA ASN A 34 18.45 -12.11 66.52
C ASN A 34 17.90 -13.53 66.60
N GLN A 35 17.94 -14.30 65.49
CA GLN A 35 17.53 -15.71 65.52
C GLN A 35 18.44 -16.55 66.42
N GLU A 36 19.76 -16.38 66.31
CA GLU A 36 20.75 -17.06 67.17
C GLU A 36 20.51 -16.72 68.66
N ASN A 37 20.25 -15.44 68.98
CA ASN A 37 19.95 -15.02 70.36
C ASN A 37 18.64 -15.63 70.89
N VAL A 38 17.61 -15.77 70.05
CA VAL A 38 16.34 -16.40 70.46
C VAL A 38 16.55 -17.88 70.80
N GLU A 39 17.30 -18.61 69.96
CA GLU A 39 17.65 -20.02 70.22
C GLU A 39 18.45 -20.18 71.53
N GLU A 40 19.37 -19.24 71.81
CA GLU A 40 20.16 -19.25 73.04
C GLU A 40 19.30 -18.96 74.28
N ILE A 41 18.35 -18.03 74.18
CA ILE A 41 17.39 -17.74 75.26
C ILE A 41 16.53 -18.98 75.55
N GLU A 42 15.97 -19.64 74.54
CA GLU A 42 15.18 -20.87 74.73
C GLU A 42 15.99 -21.98 75.40
N ARG A 43 17.28 -22.11 75.03
CA ARG A 43 18.19 -23.05 75.67
C ARG A 43 18.41 -22.73 77.15
N LEU A 44 18.62 -21.46 77.48
CA LEU A 44 18.80 -21.00 78.86
C LEU A 44 17.53 -21.18 79.69
N GLU A 45 16.34 -20.90 79.13
CA GLU A 45 15.06 -21.16 79.80
C GLU A 45 14.91 -22.64 80.17
N LYS A 46 15.29 -23.54 79.26
CA LYS A 46 15.23 -24.99 79.48
C LYS A 46 16.22 -25.44 80.55
N GLU A 47 17.42 -24.86 80.57
CA GLU A 47 18.44 -25.13 81.57
C GLU A 47 18.01 -24.65 82.97
N ILE A 48 17.42 -23.45 83.04
CA ILE A 48 16.86 -22.88 84.26
C ILE A 48 15.69 -23.75 84.78
N SER A 49 14.75 -24.16 83.93
CA SER A 49 13.67 -25.09 84.31
C SER A 49 14.20 -26.41 84.85
N ASN A 50 15.24 -26.97 84.23
CA ASN A 50 15.87 -28.20 84.71
C ASN A 50 16.54 -28.03 86.08
N LEU A 51 17.16 -26.88 86.34
CA LEU A 51 17.76 -26.58 87.65
C LEU A 51 16.68 -26.42 88.73
N PHE A 52 15.58 -25.72 88.43
CA PHE A 52 14.44 -25.60 89.34
C PHE A 52 13.75 -26.95 89.62
N SER A 53 13.69 -27.86 88.65
CA SER A 53 13.13 -29.21 88.88
C SER A 53 13.97 -30.07 89.84
N LYS A 54 15.25 -29.74 90.05
CA LYS A 54 16.16 -30.46 90.96
C LYS A 54 16.17 -29.89 92.39
N SER A 55 15.66 -28.68 92.61
CA SER A 55 15.52 -28.05 93.92
C SER A 55 14.04 -27.82 94.19
N ASN A 56 13.43 -28.56 95.14
CA ASN A 56 11.99 -28.47 95.48
C ASN A 56 11.52 -27.05 95.90
N LEU A 57 11.39 -26.12 94.96
CA LEU A 57 10.85 -24.77 95.10
C LEU A 57 9.78 -24.56 94.03
N GLN A 58 8.64 -23.97 94.42
CA GLN A 58 7.49 -23.74 93.54
C GLN A 58 7.82 -22.77 92.40
N GLN A 59 7.28 -23.09 91.22
CA GLN A 59 7.68 -22.59 89.90
C GLN A 59 6.76 -21.47 89.38
N ASP A 60 6.15 -20.69 90.26
CA ASP A 60 5.17 -19.69 89.85
C ASP A 60 5.75 -18.29 90.07
N GLU A 61 6.26 -17.68 88.98
CA GLU A 61 6.10 -16.24 88.64
C GLU A 61 7.14 -15.64 87.66
N ILE A 62 8.13 -16.37 87.12
CA ILE A 62 9.21 -15.72 86.33
C ILE A 62 9.02 -15.73 84.79
N PHE A 63 8.28 -16.68 84.20
CA PHE A 63 8.19 -16.80 82.73
C PHE A 63 6.77 -16.58 82.20
N ASN A 64 6.40 -15.32 81.95
CA ASN A 64 5.15 -14.97 81.29
C ASN A 64 5.35 -13.92 80.17
N GLY A 65 6.47 -14.01 79.45
CA GLY A 65 6.71 -13.22 78.22
C GLY A 65 6.58 -14.11 76.99
N LYS A 66 5.46 -14.03 76.26
CA LYS A 66 5.36 -14.64 74.92
C LYS A 66 6.40 -13.98 73.99
N ILE A 67 7.37 -14.74 73.52
CA ILE A 67 8.27 -14.33 72.44
C ILE A 67 7.44 -14.31 71.14
N ASN A 68 7.17 -13.11 70.63
CA ASN A 68 6.52 -12.96 69.32
C ASN A 68 7.59 -13.14 68.22
N HIS A 69 7.49 -14.22 67.46
CA HIS A 69 8.26 -14.38 66.23
C HIS A 69 7.82 -13.32 65.20
N ILE A 70 8.69 -12.36 64.90
CA ILE A 70 8.52 -11.46 63.77
C ILE A 70 9.20 -12.14 62.57
N ASP A 71 8.41 -12.83 61.77
CA ASP A 71 8.88 -13.44 60.53
C ASP A 71 8.93 -12.35 59.44
N SER A 72 10.07 -11.67 59.33
CA SER A 72 10.30 -10.68 58.28
C SER A 72 11.07 -11.33 57.11
N ASN A 73 10.35 -11.64 56.03
CA ASN A 73 10.95 -12.02 54.75
C ASN A 73 11.67 -10.81 54.14
N LEU A 74 12.94 -10.63 54.49
CA LEU A 74 13.78 -9.54 53.96
C LEU A 74 14.48 -10.00 52.67
N SER A 75 14.18 -9.33 51.56
CA SER A 75 14.87 -9.54 50.28
C SER A 75 16.23 -8.85 50.24
N MET A 76 17.29 -9.56 49.87
CA MET A 76 18.65 -9.02 49.73
C MET A 76 18.81 -8.30 48.39
N TYR A 77 19.14 -7.01 48.42
CA TYR A 77 19.31 -6.17 47.22
C TYR A 77 20.79 -5.87 46.99
N SER A 78 21.44 -6.57 46.06
CA SER A 78 22.87 -6.38 45.75
C SER A 78 23.10 -5.32 44.67
N LYS A 79 24.33 -4.78 44.57
CA LYS A 79 24.74 -3.92 43.45
C LYS A 79 24.48 -4.56 42.07
N GLU A 80 24.65 -5.88 41.99
CA GLU A 80 24.38 -6.67 40.79
C GLU A 80 22.89 -6.77 40.47
N TYR A 81 22.02 -6.85 41.49
CA TYR A 81 20.57 -6.76 41.33
C TYR A 81 20.16 -5.42 40.70
N PHE A 82 20.67 -4.30 41.21
CA PHE A 82 20.35 -2.97 40.65
C PHE A 82 20.92 -2.76 39.25
N LYS A 83 22.13 -3.28 38.97
CA LYS A 83 22.73 -3.23 37.63
C LYS A 83 21.90 -4.05 36.63
N ASN A 84 21.48 -5.25 37.00
CA ASN A 84 20.63 -6.09 36.14
C ASN A 84 19.28 -5.43 35.87
N ILE A 85 18.68 -4.75 36.86
CA ILE A 85 17.47 -3.96 36.66
C ILE A 85 17.73 -2.79 35.70
N SER A 86 18.84 -2.07 35.86
CA SER A 86 19.20 -0.95 34.98
C SER A 86 19.38 -1.40 33.53
N ASP A 87 20.13 -2.49 33.31
CA ASP A 87 20.41 -3.03 31.98
C ASP A 87 19.14 -3.57 31.32
N GLU A 88 18.26 -4.23 32.09
CA GLU A 88 16.97 -4.73 31.61
C GLU A 88 16.02 -3.57 31.29
N LEU A 89 15.97 -2.54 32.12
CA LEU A 89 15.19 -1.33 31.89
C LEU A 89 15.68 -0.58 30.65
N GLU A 90 16.99 -0.43 30.46
CA GLU A 90 17.58 0.20 29.28
C GLU A 90 17.20 -0.56 28.00
N LYS A 91 17.27 -1.91 28.03
CA LYS A 91 16.83 -2.74 26.91
C LYS A 91 15.35 -2.55 26.59
N GLN A 92 14.49 -2.53 27.61
CA GLN A 92 13.05 -2.31 27.43
C GLN A 92 12.76 -0.92 26.86
N LEU A 93 13.44 0.12 27.37
CA LEU A 93 13.33 1.49 26.87
C LEU A 93 13.80 1.62 25.42
N LEU A 94 14.96 1.05 25.08
CA LEU A 94 15.49 1.06 23.71
C LEU A 94 14.58 0.30 22.75
N ASN A 95 13.99 -0.80 23.19
CA ASN A 95 13.01 -1.54 22.40
C ASN A 95 11.76 -0.69 22.14
N ASP A 96 11.20 -0.07 23.18
CA ASP A 96 10.01 0.78 23.07
C ASP A 96 10.25 2.04 22.22
N VAL A 97 11.40 2.70 22.39
CA VAL A 97 11.81 3.86 21.59
C VAL A 97 11.98 3.50 20.12
N ASN A 98 12.48 2.29 19.82
CA ASN A 98 12.70 1.85 18.45
C ASN A 98 11.50 1.16 17.80
N ASN A 99 10.54 0.71 18.60
CA ASN A 99 9.34 0.04 18.12
C ASN A 99 8.57 0.92 17.13
N ARG A 100 8.11 0.34 16.02
CA ARG A 100 7.32 1.02 14.98
C ARG A 100 5.82 0.72 15.06
N ALA A 101 5.38 -0.17 15.96
CA ALA A 101 4.01 -0.64 16.04
C ALA A 101 2.99 0.51 16.10
N ASP A 102 3.27 1.56 16.87
CA ASP A 102 2.36 2.69 17.06
C ASP A 102 2.40 3.72 15.91
N LEU A 103 3.41 3.63 15.03
CA LEU A 103 3.59 4.51 13.86
C LEU A 103 2.90 3.96 12.61
N ILE A 104 2.60 2.66 12.62
CA ILE A 104 1.81 1.99 11.58
C ILE A 104 0.53 1.52 12.25
N PRO A 105 -0.51 2.36 12.31
CA PRO A 105 -1.72 2.05 13.05
C PRO A 105 -2.28 0.69 12.60
N SER A 106 -2.58 -0.15 13.58
CA SER A 106 -3.30 -1.39 13.34
C SER A 106 -4.70 -1.06 12.83
N LEU A 107 -5.19 -1.87 11.90
CA LEU A 107 -6.58 -1.74 11.47
C LEU A 107 -7.48 -2.39 12.50
N THR A 108 -8.60 -1.75 12.80
CA THR A 108 -9.62 -2.40 13.63
C THR A 108 -10.21 -3.58 12.87
N LYS A 109 -10.80 -4.55 13.59
CA LYS A 109 -11.50 -5.68 12.95
C LYS A 109 -12.58 -5.17 11.98
N ILE A 110 -13.27 -4.10 12.35
CA ILE A 110 -14.30 -3.46 11.52
C ILE A 110 -13.68 -2.88 10.24
N ASP A 111 -12.55 -2.18 10.33
CA ASP A 111 -11.86 -1.64 9.15
C ASP A 111 -11.47 -2.74 8.16
N ILE A 112 -10.95 -3.88 8.66
CA ILE A 112 -10.61 -5.02 7.81
C ILE A 112 -11.88 -5.61 7.18
N THR A 113 -12.93 -5.87 7.97
CA THR A 113 -14.19 -6.42 7.48
C THR A 113 -14.81 -5.52 6.40
N ILE A 114 -14.87 -4.22 6.63
CA ILE A 114 -15.41 -3.26 5.66
C ILE A 114 -14.56 -3.20 4.40
N SER A 115 -13.23 -3.20 4.52
CA SER A 115 -12.33 -3.23 3.36
C SER A 115 -12.55 -4.48 2.50
N VAL A 116 -12.71 -5.65 3.14
CA VAL A 116 -13.02 -6.91 2.44
C VAL A 116 -14.38 -6.83 1.76
N VAL A 117 -15.41 -6.34 2.44
CA VAL A 117 -16.75 -6.17 1.86
C VAL A 117 -16.73 -5.23 0.66
N ILE A 118 -16.04 -4.10 0.74
CA ILE A 118 -15.88 -3.15 -0.37
C ILE A 118 -15.15 -3.82 -1.54
N GLY A 119 -14.09 -4.58 -1.26
CA GLY A 119 -13.40 -5.37 -2.29
C GLY A 119 -14.33 -6.37 -2.98
N LEU A 120 -15.17 -7.08 -2.23
CA LEU A 120 -16.18 -7.99 -2.77
C LEU A 120 -17.23 -7.26 -3.62
N VAL A 121 -17.65 -6.04 -3.24
CA VAL A 121 -18.50 -5.20 -4.09
C VAL A 121 -17.78 -4.89 -5.41
N GLY A 122 -16.49 -4.57 -5.37
CA GLY A 122 -15.66 -4.43 -6.58
C GLY A 122 -15.68 -5.67 -7.47
N VAL A 123 -15.57 -6.87 -6.88
CA VAL A 123 -15.67 -8.16 -7.62
C VAL A 123 -17.04 -8.31 -8.28
N ILE A 124 -18.13 -7.97 -7.59
CA ILE A 124 -19.49 -8.03 -8.14
C ILE A 124 -19.61 -7.07 -9.33
N VAL A 125 -19.11 -5.84 -9.21
CA VAL A 125 -19.06 -4.88 -10.32
C VAL A 125 -18.27 -5.44 -11.49
N ASP A 126 -17.11 -6.05 -11.24
CA ASP A 126 -16.26 -6.63 -12.28
C ASP A 126 -16.95 -7.80 -13.03
N LEU A 127 -17.69 -8.64 -12.30
CA LEU A 127 -18.37 -9.81 -12.85
C LEU A 127 -19.63 -9.46 -13.66
N PHE A 128 -20.41 -8.48 -13.22
CA PHE A 128 -21.71 -8.17 -13.83
C PHE A 128 -21.69 -6.96 -14.75
N LEU A 129 -20.92 -5.92 -14.42
CA LEU A 129 -20.83 -4.69 -15.21
C LEU A 129 -19.67 -4.75 -16.20
N VAL A 130 -18.46 -5.13 -15.75
CA VAL A 130 -17.25 -5.04 -16.58
C VAL A 130 -17.13 -6.20 -17.55
N LYS A 131 -17.31 -7.47 -17.14
CA LYS A 131 -17.30 -8.65 -18.03
C LYS A 131 -16.12 -8.64 -19.03
N VAL A 132 -16.35 -9.10 -20.27
CA VAL A 132 -15.47 -8.97 -21.45
C VAL A 132 -15.98 -7.83 -22.35
N PRO A 133 -15.17 -7.24 -23.23
CA PRO A 133 -15.55 -6.01 -23.95
C PRO A 133 -16.74 -6.14 -24.90
N LYS A 134 -16.99 -7.32 -25.45
CA LYS A 134 -18.10 -7.61 -26.37
C LYS A 134 -18.42 -9.10 -26.33
N ASP A 135 -19.57 -9.48 -26.86
CA ASP A 135 -19.93 -10.88 -27.04
C ASP A 135 -18.87 -11.60 -27.88
N ILE A 136 -18.40 -12.74 -27.38
CA ILE A 136 -17.37 -13.53 -28.04
C ILE A 136 -17.61 -15.02 -27.88
N ASN A 137 -17.35 -15.78 -28.93
CA ASN A 137 -17.24 -17.23 -28.86
C ASN A 137 -15.76 -17.63 -28.67
N TYR A 138 -15.30 -17.56 -27.42
CA TYR A 138 -13.90 -17.80 -27.07
C TYR A 138 -13.51 -19.26 -27.35
N LEU A 139 -12.35 -19.45 -28.00
CA LEU A 139 -11.89 -20.76 -28.50
C LEU A 139 -12.94 -21.50 -29.35
N LYS A 140 -13.88 -20.77 -29.97
CA LYS A 140 -15.02 -21.31 -30.73
C LYS A 140 -15.95 -22.23 -29.93
N LYS A 141 -15.81 -22.27 -28.60
CA LYS A 141 -16.53 -23.20 -27.71
C LYS A 141 -17.28 -22.49 -26.59
N TYR A 142 -16.71 -21.41 -26.06
CA TYR A 142 -17.20 -20.77 -24.85
C TYR A 142 -17.84 -19.43 -25.22
N GLN A 143 -19.17 -19.38 -25.23
CA GLN A 143 -19.91 -18.14 -25.39
C GLN A 143 -19.79 -17.31 -24.12
N GLN A 144 -19.33 -16.07 -24.26
CA GLN A 144 -19.15 -15.13 -23.16
C GLN A 144 -19.83 -13.82 -23.52
N GLY A 145 -20.72 -13.35 -22.64
CA GLY A 145 -21.46 -12.12 -22.83
C GLY A 145 -20.61 -10.89 -22.54
N GLY A 146 -20.76 -9.88 -23.38
CA GLY A 146 -20.09 -8.60 -23.28
C GLY A 146 -20.58 -7.73 -22.12
N SER A 147 -19.80 -6.69 -21.86
CA SER A 147 -20.15 -5.63 -20.92
C SER A 147 -21.30 -4.77 -21.46
N PRO A 148 -22.42 -4.66 -20.73
CA PRO A 148 -23.48 -3.71 -21.10
C PRO A 148 -22.99 -2.26 -21.00
N PHE A 149 -22.04 -1.97 -20.10
CA PHE A 149 -21.52 -0.62 -19.93
C PHE A 149 -20.54 -0.23 -21.04
N THR A 150 -19.67 -1.15 -21.47
CA THR A 150 -18.82 -0.90 -22.65
C THR A 150 -19.66 -0.74 -23.91
N GLU A 151 -20.73 -1.53 -24.05
CA GLU A 151 -21.68 -1.38 -25.16
C GLU A 151 -22.33 0.00 -25.15
N TRP A 152 -22.83 0.45 -23.99
CA TRP A 152 -23.35 1.80 -23.84
C TRP A 152 -22.30 2.87 -24.18
N LEU A 153 -21.06 2.75 -23.70
CA LEU A 153 -19.99 3.70 -24.05
C LEU A 153 -19.70 3.75 -25.57
N ARG A 154 -19.89 2.65 -26.29
CA ARG A 154 -19.73 2.61 -27.76
C ARG A 154 -20.85 3.32 -28.51
N THR A 155 -22.00 3.54 -27.87
CA THR A 155 -23.09 4.37 -28.42
C THR A 155 -22.81 5.87 -28.30
N LEU A 156 -21.84 6.27 -27.48
CA LEU A 156 -21.51 7.68 -27.33
C LEU A 156 -20.74 8.19 -28.55
N GLY A 157 -21.24 9.29 -29.13
CA GLY A 157 -20.63 9.94 -30.27
C GLY A 157 -20.99 9.34 -31.63
N ILE A 158 -21.92 8.37 -31.66
CA ILE A 158 -22.50 7.83 -32.89
C ILE A 158 -24.00 8.16 -33.02
N ASP A 159 -24.48 8.27 -34.25
CA ASP A 159 -25.89 8.46 -34.59
C ASP A 159 -26.66 7.12 -34.60
N GLU A 160 -27.97 7.19 -34.88
CA GLU A 160 -28.86 6.03 -35.00
C GLU A 160 -28.45 5.03 -36.10
N ASN A 161 -27.66 5.48 -37.09
CA ASN A 161 -27.13 4.67 -38.18
C ASN A 161 -25.75 4.07 -37.86
N GLY A 162 -25.21 4.34 -36.68
CA GLY A 162 -23.88 3.90 -36.25
C GLY A 162 -22.73 4.59 -36.98
N LYS A 163 -22.95 5.81 -37.47
CA LYS A 163 -21.93 6.75 -37.98
C LYS A 163 -21.56 7.75 -36.89
N LEU A 164 -20.41 8.42 -37.01
CA LEU A 164 -20.06 9.50 -36.10
C LEU A 164 -21.11 10.62 -36.17
N ASN A 165 -21.42 11.23 -35.02
CA ASN A 165 -22.27 12.42 -35.00
C ASN A 165 -21.56 13.61 -35.68
N ASP A 166 -22.32 14.66 -35.96
CA ASP A 166 -21.82 15.85 -36.68
C ASP A 166 -20.55 16.45 -36.04
N PHE A 167 -20.49 16.51 -34.71
CA PHE A 167 -19.34 17.05 -33.99
C PHE A 167 -18.06 16.22 -34.22
N PHE A 168 -18.14 14.90 -34.02
CA PHE A 168 -16.98 14.02 -34.21
C PHE A 168 -16.63 13.84 -35.69
N GLN A 169 -17.60 13.94 -36.59
CA GLN A 169 -17.34 13.98 -38.03
C GLN A 169 -16.54 15.22 -38.42
N ILE A 170 -16.90 16.40 -37.91
CA ILE A 170 -16.13 17.63 -38.14
C ILE A 170 -14.69 17.47 -37.63
N LEU A 171 -14.49 16.86 -36.45
CA LEU A 171 -13.15 16.58 -35.94
C LEU A 171 -12.39 15.61 -36.85
N GLU A 172 -13.00 14.52 -37.30
CA GLU A 172 -12.39 13.59 -38.25
C GLU A 172 -11.98 14.28 -39.56
N GLU A 173 -12.79 15.20 -40.07
CA GLU A 173 -12.54 15.91 -41.34
C GLU A 173 -11.48 17.01 -41.20
N LYS A 174 -11.47 17.76 -40.09
CA LYS A 174 -10.57 18.90 -39.87
C LYS A 174 -9.24 18.51 -39.24
N CYS A 175 -9.21 17.50 -38.39
CA CYS A 175 -8.03 17.08 -37.66
C CYS A 175 -7.30 15.93 -38.39
N LYS A 176 -6.89 16.18 -39.64
CA LYS A 176 -6.13 15.20 -40.42
C LYS A 176 -4.66 15.18 -40.00
N VAL A 177 -4.15 13.98 -39.78
CA VAL A 177 -2.79 13.71 -39.34
C VAL A 177 -2.14 12.65 -40.23
N ASN A 178 -0.82 12.64 -40.25
CA ASN A 178 -0.01 11.72 -41.05
C ASN A 178 0.05 10.29 -40.51
N PHE A 179 -0.04 10.14 -39.20
CA PHE A 179 -0.05 8.83 -38.55
C PHE A 179 -1.40 8.08 -38.69
N ASP A 180 -2.44 8.72 -39.26
CA ASP A 180 -3.74 8.08 -39.58
C ASP A 180 -3.69 7.18 -40.83
N ALA A 181 -2.50 6.93 -41.39
CA ALA A 181 -2.34 5.97 -42.47
C ALA A 181 -2.80 4.58 -42.01
N SER A 182 -3.86 4.04 -42.62
CA SER A 182 -4.47 2.77 -42.21
C SER A 182 -4.02 1.56 -43.03
N THR A 183 -3.29 1.79 -44.13
CA THR A 183 -2.73 0.76 -45.01
C THR A 183 -1.35 1.15 -45.52
N THR A 184 -0.57 0.15 -45.90
CA THR A 184 0.76 0.33 -46.48
C THR A 184 0.77 1.05 -47.84
N LYS A 185 -0.39 1.25 -48.47
CA LYS A 185 -0.53 2.06 -49.69
C LYS A 185 -0.12 3.53 -49.51
N ALA A 186 -0.12 4.02 -48.27
CA ALA A 186 0.34 5.37 -47.94
C ALA A 186 1.87 5.52 -48.01
N PHE A 187 2.61 4.40 -48.06
CA PHE A 187 4.07 4.34 -48.10
C PHE A 187 4.53 3.13 -48.93
N PRO A 188 4.33 3.16 -50.27
CA PRO A 188 4.53 2.00 -51.14
C PRO A 188 5.95 1.42 -51.06
N ASP A 189 6.97 2.25 -50.94
CA ASP A 189 8.39 1.83 -50.84
C ASP A 189 8.70 0.97 -49.60
N TYR A 190 7.86 1.08 -48.57
CA TYR A 190 8.00 0.39 -47.29
C TYR A 190 6.93 -0.69 -47.11
N ALA A 191 6.05 -0.92 -48.10
CA ALA A 191 4.86 -1.76 -47.93
C ALA A 191 5.17 -3.22 -47.59
N ASN A 192 6.29 -3.74 -48.08
CA ASN A 192 6.74 -5.10 -47.80
C ASN A 192 7.59 -5.23 -46.52
N GLN A 193 7.87 -4.12 -45.84
CA GLN A 193 8.71 -4.08 -44.65
C GLN A 193 7.88 -4.07 -43.36
N VAL A 194 6.65 -3.54 -43.41
CA VAL A 194 5.79 -3.40 -42.23
C VAL A 194 4.82 -4.57 -42.11
N ILE A 195 5.10 -5.50 -41.20
CA ILE A 195 4.30 -6.71 -41.03
C ILE A 195 3.10 -6.46 -40.10
N GLY A 196 1.92 -6.94 -40.50
CA GLY A 196 0.72 -6.94 -39.66
C GLY A 196 -0.01 -5.59 -39.58
N PHE A 197 0.33 -4.64 -40.44
CA PHE A 197 -0.27 -3.30 -40.52
C PHE A 197 -1.45 -3.24 -41.48
N TYR A 198 -2.66 -3.08 -40.94
CA TYR A 198 -3.90 -3.03 -41.71
C TYR A 198 -4.97 -2.25 -40.91
N PRO A 199 -6.18 -1.97 -41.47
CA PRO A 199 -7.12 -1.03 -40.86
C PRO A 199 -7.55 -1.35 -39.42
N LYS A 200 -7.55 -2.61 -38.97
CA LYS A 200 -7.91 -2.92 -37.57
C LYS A 200 -6.73 -2.77 -36.60
N THR A 201 -5.49 -2.82 -37.06
CA THR A 201 -4.30 -2.81 -36.20
C THR A 201 -3.50 -1.51 -36.26
N HIS A 202 -3.69 -0.68 -37.30
CA HIS A 202 -2.89 0.52 -37.51
C HIS A 202 -2.81 1.42 -36.27
N ARG A 203 -3.93 1.70 -35.59
CA ARG A 203 -3.95 2.53 -34.37
C ARG A 203 -3.19 1.92 -33.18
N MET A 204 -3.17 0.59 -33.06
CA MET A 204 -2.39 -0.06 -31.99
C MET A 204 -0.89 -0.05 -32.32
N MET A 205 -0.55 -0.20 -33.60
CA MET A 205 0.84 -0.28 -34.04
C MET A 205 1.48 1.10 -34.18
N ASN A 206 0.68 2.12 -34.43
CA ASN A 206 1.16 3.48 -34.65
C ASN A 206 1.11 4.27 -33.35
N LEU A 207 2.27 4.73 -32.90
CA LEU A 207 2.42 5.35 -31.59
C LEU A 207 1.66 6.69 -31.49
N GLY A 208 1.37 7.34 -32.62
CA GLY A 208 0.58 8.57 -32.65
C GLY A 208 -0.84 8.43 -32.10
N HIS A 209 -1.45 7.23 -32.16
CA HIS A 209 -2.79 6.98 -31.60
C HIS A 209 -2.78 6.53 -30.13
N ASP A 210 -1.61 6.32 -29.52
CA ASP A 210 -1.53 5.89 -28.12
C ASP A 210 -1.95 7.04 -27.18
N PRO A 211 -2.93 6.87 -26.28
CA PRO A 211 -3.36 7.96 -25.41
C PRO A 211 -2.28 8.49 -24.46
N LEU A 212 -1.27 7.68 -24.11
CA LEU A 212 -0.20 8.06 -23.18
C LEU A 212 0.97 8.71 -23.90
N PHE A 213 1.44 8.11 -24.99
CA PHE A 213 2.64 8.55 -25.70
C PHE A 213 2.36 9.28 -27.02
N GLY A 214 1.14 9.20 -27.53
CA GLY A 214 0.77 9.67 -28.85
C GLY A 214 0.87 11.17 -29.03
N LEU A 215 0.72 11.97 -27.97
CA LEU A 215 0.98 13.41 -28.09
C LEU A 215 2.45 13.67 -28.46
N ILE A 216 3.39 12.93 -27.88
CA ILE A 216 4.82 13.10 -28.17
C ILE A 216 5.13 12.58 -29.57
N PHE A 217 4.83 11.31 -29.84
CA PHE A 217 5.14 10.70 -31.13
C PHE A 217 4.35 11.33 -32.28
N GLY A 218 3.07 11.63 -32.07
CA GLY A 218 2.20 12.26 -33.04
C GLY A 218 2.67 13.67 -33.40
N LEU A 219 3.11 14.50 -32.45
CA LEU A 219 3.68 15.81 -32.76
C LEU A 219 5.00 15.71 -33.53
N ILE A 220 5.90 14.81 -33.11
CA ILE A 220 7.16 14.56 -33.82
C ILE A 220 6.87 14.14 -35.27
N ASP A 221 5.94 13.20 -35.44
CA ASP A 221 5.52 12.72 -36.75
C ASP A 221 4.94 13.88 -37.57
N MET A 222 3.97 14.62 -37.05
CA MET A 222 3.32 15.76 -37.74
C MET A 222 4.32 16.83 -38.18
N PHE A 223 5.33 17.14 -37.37
CA PHE A 223 6.32 18.16 -37.70
C PHE A 223 7.31 17.72 -38.78
N ASN A 224 7.56 16.42 -38.90
CA ASN A 224 8.51 15.86 -39.85
C ASN A 224 7.85 15.20 -41.06
N GLY A 225 6.51 15.20 -41.15
CA GLY A 225 5.77 14.51 -42.20
C GLY A 225 5.99 12.99 -42.19
N ARG A 226 6.19 12.37 -41.01
CA ARG A 226 6.52 10.95 -40.87
C ARG A 226 5.43 10.17 -40.15
N THR A 227 5.58 8.86 -40.05
CA THR A 227 4.80 8.05 -39.12
C THR A 227 5.70 7.07 -38.41
N THR A 228 5.51 6.96 -37.09
CA THR A 228 6.28 6.08 -36.22
C THR A 228 5.42 4.91 -35.76
N LEU A 229 5.79 3.70 -36.18
CA LEU A 229 5.03 2.49 -35.92
C LEU A 229 5.92 1.36 -35.38
N ILE A 230 5.31 0.43 -34.66
CA ILE A 230 5.92 -0.81 -34.19
C ILE A 230 5.18 -1.97 -34.85
N ASP A 231 5.89 -2.74 -35.67
CA ASP A 231 5.26 -3.78 -36.47
C ASP A 231 4.85 -5.03 -35.65
N SER A 232 4.29 -6.06 -36.29
CA SER A 232 3.95 -7.31 -35.58
C SER A 232 5.13 -8.14 -35.10
N LYS A 233 6.36 -7.76 -35.46
CA LYS A 233 7.60 -8.40 -35.02
C LYS A 233 8.38 -7.52 -34.03
N GLY A 234 7.80 -6.42 -33.58
CA GLY A 234 8.43 -5.51 -32.62
C GLY A 234 9.50 -4.62 -33.24
N ILE A 235 9.56 -4.53 -34.58
CA ILE A 235 10.49 -3.64 -35.27
C ILE A 235 9.88 -2.24 -35.29
N ILE A 236 10.66 -1.24 -34.88
CA ILE A 236 10.28 0.16 -34.93
C ILE A 236 10.59 0.69 -36.34
N HIS A 237 9.59 1.26 -36.98
CA HIS A 237 9.71 1.92 -38.27
C HIS A 237 9.36 3.39 -38.11
N CYS A 238 10.14 4.27 -38.76
CA CYS A 238 9.83 5.68 -38.89
C CYS A 238 9.82 5.99 -40.38
N ILE A 239 8.66 6.23 -40.97
CA ILE A 239 8.44 6.20 -42.42
C ILE A 239 7.95 7.58 -42.89
N PRO A 240 8.53 8.19 -43.94
CA PRO A 240 8.01 9.43 -44.50
C PRO A 240 6.64 9.20 -45.17
N ILE A 241 5.71 10.13 -44.99
CA ILE A 241 4.43 10.16 -45.71
C ILE A 241 4.45 11.33 -46.69
N GLU A 242 4.50 11.03 -47.99
CA GLU A 242 4.70 12.03 -49.05
C GLU A 242 3.68 13.17 -48.99
N LYS A 243 2.40 12.84 -48.79
CA LYS A 243 1.30 13.82 -48.70
C LYS A 243 1.47 14.86 -47.58
N TYR A 244 2.27 14.55 -46.55
CA TYR A 244 2.42 15.38 -45.36
C TYR A 244 3.83 15.97 -45.19
N GLN A 245 4.67 15.96 -46.24
CA GLN A 245 5.99 16.61 -46.17
C GLN A 245 5.89 18.13 -45.95
N ASP A 246 4.89 18.77 -46.56
CA ASP A 246 4.66 20.21 -46.46
C ASP A 246 3.56 20.55 -45.43
N PHE A 247 3.75 20.14 -44.16
CA PHE A 247 2.77 20.43 -43.11
C PHE A 247 2.76 21.95 -42.80
N PRO A 248 1.63 22.68 -43.02
CA PRO A 248 1.58 24.14 -42.91
C PRO A 248 1.98 24.66 -41.53
N MET A 249 2.62 25.83 -41.47
CA MET A 249 3.07 26.43 -40.21
C MET A 249 1.91 26.69 -39.23
N ASP A 250 0.76 27.13 -39.73
CA ASP A 250 -0.44 27.36 -38.92
C ASP A 250 -0.90 26.06 -38.23
N ASN A 251 -0.86 24.93 -38.95
CA ASN A 251 -1.20 23.62 -38.40
C ASN A 251 -0.16 23.13 -37.39
N LYS A 252 1.12 23.55 -37.51
CA LYS A 252 2.15 23.22 -36.51
C LYS A 252 1.87 23.86 -35.16
N ILE A 253 1.41 25.11 -35.15
CA ILE A 253 1.05 25.84 -33.92
C ILE A 253 -0.11 25.13 -33.21
N PHE A 254 -1.12 24.71 -33.97
CA PHE A 254 -2.29 24.00 -33.44
C PHE A 254 -2.13 22.49 -33.37
N ALA A 255 -0.93 21.94 -33.61
CA ALA A 255 -0.71 20.50 -33.69
C ALA A 255 -1.19 19.72 -32.45
N PRO A 256 -1.03 20.21 -31.20
CA PRO A 256 -1.59 19.52 -30.04
C PRO A 256 -3.13 19.43 -30.05
N LEU A 257 -3.81 20.47 -30.53
CA LEU A 257 -5.27 20.49 -30.65
C LEU A 257 -5.75 19.63 -31.82
N ILE A 258 -5.03 19.64 -32.94
CA ILE A 258 -5.29 18.76 -34.08
C ILE A 258 -5.13 17.31 -33.65
N TRP A 259 -4.05 16.97 -32.94
CA TRP A 259 -3.85 15.64 -32.37
C TRP A 259 -5.02 15.27 -31.45
N LEU A 260 -5.37 16.12 -30.49
CA LEU A 260 -6.47 15.84 -29.55
C LEU A 260 -7.80 15.62 -30.28
N GLY A 261 -8.12 16.47 -31.26
CA GLY A 261 -9.35 16.34 -32.06
C GLY A 261 -9.39 15.03 -32.85
N HIS A 262 -8.27 14.63 -33.43
CA HIS A 262 -8.13 13.35 -34.14
C HIS A 262 -8.32 12.15 -33.19
N ILE A 263 -7.69 12.16 -32.01
CA ILE A 263 -7.84 11.10 -31.03
C ILE A 263 -9.29 11.01 -30.53
N LEU A 264 -9.93 12.15 -30.25
CA LEU A 264 -11.31 12.20 -29.77
C LEU A 264 -12.31 11.62 -30.78
N SER A 265 -12.15 11.92 -32.09
CA SER A 265 -13.01 11.30 -33.11
C SER A 265 -12.76 9.79 -33.20
N ASP A 266 -11.50 9.37 -33.14
CA ASP A 266 -11.12 7.96 -33.19
C ASP A 266 -11.67 7.13 -32.01
N VAL A 267 -11.76 7.69 -30.79
CA VAL A 267 -12.40 7.04 -29.62
C VAL A 267 -13.82 6.58 -29.94
N CYS A 268 -14.58 7.42 -30.65
CA CYS A 268 -16.00 7.18 -30.96
C CYS A 268 -16.20 6.27 -32.18
N THR A 269 -15.15 5.96 -32.95
CA THR A 269 -15.27 5.01 -34.07
C THR A 269 -15.49 3.57 -33.59
N ARG A 270 -15.91 2.68 -34.49
CA ARG A 270 -16.19 1.27 -34.15
C ARG A 270 -15.00 0.56 -33.48
N MET A 271 -13.78 0.76 -33.97
CA MET A 271 -12.58 0.14 -33.40
C MET A 271 -12.09 0.82 -32.11
N GLY A 272 -12.33 2.12 -31.94
CA GLY A 272 -11.75 2.90 -30.84
C GLY A 272 -10.24 3.10 -30.99
N ILE A 273 -9.59 3.47 -29.89
CA ILE A 273 -8.13 3.63 -29.76
C ILE A 273 -7.58 2.68 -28.70
N PRO A 274 -6.28 2.33 -28.76
CA PRO A 274 -5.67 1.45 -27.77
C PRO A 274 -5.76 2.02 -26.35
N ILE A 275 -5.62 1.15 -25.37
CA ILE A 275 -5.46 1.54 -23.96
C ILE A 275 -4.15 2.35 -23.82
N PRO A 276 -4.11 3.38 -22.94
CA PRO A 276 -2.90 4.16 -22.72
C PRO A 276 -1.64 3.28 -22.50
N GLY A 277 -0.60 3.50 -23.30
CA GLY A 277 0.68 2.78 -23.26
C GLY A 277 0.72 1.44 -23.99
N TRP A 278 -0.40 0.97 -24.55
CA TRP A 278 -0.44 -0.34 -25.21
C TRP A 278 0.30 -0.39 -26.56
N GLY A 279 0.53 0.74 -27.22
CA GLY A 279 1.36 0.77 -28.43
C GLY A 279 2.78 0.24 -28.16
N VAL A 280 3.34 0.49 -26.98
CA VAL A 280 4.67 0.01 -26.57
C VAL A 280 4.69 -1.49 -26.31
N THR A 281 3.55 -2.10 -25.97
CA THR A 281 3.48 -3.56 -25.73
C THR A 281 3.84 -4.38 -26.98
N GLN A 282 3.81 -3.75 -28.17
CA GLN A 282 4.23 -4.39 -29.41
C GLN A 282 5.73 -4.70 -29.45
N LEU A 283 6.54 -4.13 -28.56
CA LEU A 283 7.95 -4.50 -28.36
C LEU A 283 8.14 -5.79 -27.55
N LEU A 284 7.10 -6.25 -26.84
CA LEU A 284 7.18 -7.40 -25.94
C LEU A 284 7.04 -8.72 -26.72
N GLN A 285 8.07 -9.03 -27.50
CA GLN A 285 8.16 -10.20 -28.40
C GLN A 285 8.59 -11.49 -27.68
N PHE A 286 8.35 -11.59 -26.36
CA PHE A 286 8.64 -12.78 -25.56
C PHE A 286 7.35 -13.45 -25.07
N GLY A 287 7.50 -14.68 -24.59
CA GLY A 287 6.37 -15.53 -24.19
C GLY A 287 6.04 -16.59 -25.23
N ASN A 288 5.49 -17.70 -24.77
CA ASN A 288 5.05 -18.81 -25.61
C ASN A 288 3.70 -19.30 -25.08
N TYR A 289 2.63 -18.60 -25.48
CA TYR A 289 1.30 -18.80 -24.94
C TYR A 289 0.34 -19.42 -25.96
N GLY A 290 -0.36 -20.47 -25.54
CA GLY A 290 -1.35 -21.19 -26.35
C GLY A 290 -0.75 -21.98 -27.51
N GLU A 291 -1.62 -22.51 -28.38
CA GLU A 291 -1.22 -23.42 -29.47
C GLU A 291 -0.37 -22.75 -30.57
N ASN A 292 -0.49 -21.44 -30.73
CA ASN A 292 0.20 -20.68 -31.77
C ASN A 292 1.48 -19.98 -31.27
N SER A 293 2.00 -20.38 -30.11
CA SER A 293 3.20 -19.80 -29.50
C SER A 293 3.20 -18.27 -29.47
N ARG A 294 2.09 -17.69 -29.01
CA ARG A 294 1.87 -16.24 -29.05
C ARG A 294 2.78 -15.53 -28.07
N THR A 295 3.32 -14.39 -28.49
CA THR A 295 4.04 -13.45 -27.62
C THR A 295 3.05 -12.58 -26.83
N VAL A 296 3.57 -11.82 -25.85
CA VAL A 296 2.76 -10.79 -25.16
C VAL A 296 2.20 -9.76 -26.16
N ALA A 297 3.00 -9.31 -27.13
CA ALA A 297 2.58 -8.40 -28.19
C ALA A 297 1.40 -8.95 -29.01
N ASP A 298 1.43 -10.24 -29.36
CA ASP A 298 0.34 -10.88 -30.10
C ASP A 298 -0.96 -10.91 -29.29
N ILE A 299 -0.86 -11.18 -27.97
CA ILE A 299 -2.01 -11.22 -27.08
C ILE A 299 -2.63 -9.83 -26.95
N THR A 300 -1.86 -8.79 -26.64
CA THR A 300 -2.40 -7.43 -26.45
C THR A 300 -2.99 -6.88 -27.74
N ARG A 301 -2.36 -7.17 -28.88
CA ARG A 301 -2.88 -6.81 -30.21
C ARG A 301 -4.20 -7.52 -30.50
N TRP A 302 -4.30 -8.82 -30.21
CA TRP A 302 -5.53 -9.57 -30.36
C TRP A 302 -6.63 -9.03 -29.44
N MET A 303 -6.32 -8.75 -28.17
CA MET A 303 -7.26 -8.18 -27.22
C MET A 303 -7.85 -6.86 -27.74
N TYR A 304 -7.01 -5.96 -28.24
CA TYR A 304 -7.45 -4.70 -28.84
C TYR A 304 -8.35 -4.92 -30.06
N VAL A 305 -7.99 -5.81 -30.98
CA VAL A 305 -8.83 -6.15 -32.15
C VAL A 305 -10.19 -6.72 -31.70
N GLU A 306 -10.23 -7.40 -30.57
CA GLU A 306 -11.47 -7.90 -29.96
C GLU A 306 -12.21 -6.87 -29.07
N GLY A 307 -11.83 -5.60 -29.13
CA GLY A 307 -12.55 -4.50 -28.50
C GLY A 307 -12.07 -4.13 -27.09
N TYR A 308 -10.91 -4.63 -26.67
CA TYR A 308 -10.22 -4.21 -25.44
C TYR A 308 -9.54 -2.85 -25.66
N ASP A 309 -10.36 -1.83 -25.91
CA ASP A 309 -9.98 -0.46 -26.25
C ASP A 309 -10.09 0.49 -25.04
N ILE A 310 -9.84 1.78 -25.24
CA ILE A 310 -9.95 2.77 -24.17
C ILE A 310 -11.35 2.85 -23.53
N ARG A 311 -12.43 2.55 -24.25
CA ARG A 311 -13.80 2.58 -23.71
C ARG A 311 -14.01 1.42 -22.75
N HIS A 312 -13.49 0.25 -23.10
CA HIS A 312 -13.46 -0.86 -22.17
C HIS A 312 -12.55 -0.57 -20.97
N PHE A 313 -11.43 0.14 -21.16
CA PHE A 313 -10.59 0.61 -20.05
C PHE A 313 -11.31 1.54 -19.07
N LEU A 314 -12.14 2.45 -19.58
CA LEU A 314 -13.03 3.28 -18.76
C LEU A 314 -14.05 2.42 -17.99
N THR A 315 -14.61 1.39 -18.64
CA THR A 315 -15.50 0.42 -17.98
C THR A 315 -14.79 -0.33 -16.87
N MET A 316 -13.59 -0.86 -17.13
CA MET A 316 -12.76 -1.53 -16.13
C MET A 316 -12.44 -0.62 -14.93
N GLY A 317 -12.27 0.69 -15.20
CA GLY A 317 -12.04 1.74 -14.20
C GLY A 317 -13.19 1.96 -13.21
N THR A 318 -14.41 1.44 -13.47
CA THR A 318 -15.51 1.53 -12.50
C THR A 318 -15.23 0.73 -11.22
N VAL A 319 -14.47 -0.37 -11.32
CA VAL A 319 -14.10 -1.20 -10.17
C VAL A 319 -13.25 -0.43 -9.17
N PRO A 320 -12.07 0.12 -9.56
CA PRO A 320 -11.27 0.89 -8.62
C PRO A 320 -11.98 2.18 -8.17
N ALA A 321 -12.79 2.80 -9.03
CA ALA A 321 -13.57 3.98 -8.65
C ALA A 321 -14.56 3.70 -7.51
N VAL A 322 -15.29 2.57 -7.58
CA VAL A 322 -16.22 2.15 -6.51
C VAL A 322 -15.47 1.83 -5.23
N ILE A 323 -14.34 1.11 -5.32
CA ILE A 323 -13.51 0.76 -4.15
C ILE A 323 -13.00 2.01 -3.45
N GLU A 324 -12.39 2.94 -4.20
CA GLU A 324 -11.86 4.18 -3.64
C GLU A 324 -12.97 5.05 -3.05
N MET A 325 -14.09 5.19 -3.77
CA MET A 325 -15.22 6.00 -3.32
C MET A 325 -15.80 5.47 -2.01
N CYS A 326 -16.15 4.17 -1.95
CA CYS A 326 -16.73 3.57 -0.76
C CYS A 326 -15.76 3.60 0.44
N THR A 327 -14.48 3.32 0.20
CA THR A 327 -13.47 3.32 1.28
C THR A 327 -13.25 4.72 1.85
N LYS A 328 -13.12 5.73 0.97
CA LYS A 328 -12.96 7.13 1.39
C LYS A 328 -14.22 7.67 2.08
N MET A 329 -15.41 7.27 1.64
CA MET A 329 -16.67 7.60 2.33
C MET A 329 -16.70 7.01 3.74
N TYR A 330 -16.48 5.70 3.89
CA TYR A 330 -16.42 5.05 5.20
C TYR A 330 -15.38 5.70 6.12
N PHE A 331 -14.18 5.95 5.59
CA PHE A 331 -13.09 6.57 6.32
C PHE A 331 -13.49 7.96 6.82
N LYS A 332 -14.11 8.78 5.97
CA LYS A 332 -14.60 10.11 6.33
C LYS A 332 -15.60 10.09 7.48
N PHE A 333 -16.49 9.10 7.53
CA PHE A 333 -17.45 8.95 8.64
C PHE A 333 -16.81 8.42 9.93
N THR A 334 -15.65 7.78 9.85
CA THR A 334 -14.96 7.18 11.00
C THR A 334 -13.82 8.06 11.53
N LEU A 335 -13.56 9.22 10.91
CA LEU A 335 -12.62 10.20 11.42
C LEU A 335 -13.13 10.77 12.75
N SER A 336 -12.31 10.68 13.78
CA SER A 336 -12.60 11.34 15.05
C SER A 336 -12.55 12.86 14.86
N LYS A 337 -13.55 13.57 15.40
CA LYS A 337 -13.56 15.03 15.41
C LYS A 337 -12.30 15.54 16.10
N GLU A 338 -11.62 16.48 15.47
CA GLU A 338 -10.42 17.09 16.02
C GLU A 338 -10.76 17.94 17.25
N GLU A 339 -10.01 17.77 18.34
CA GLU A 339 -10.02 18.73 19.43
C GLU A 339 -9.37 20.02 18.96
N PHE A 340 -10.12 21.11 19.04
CA PHE A 340 -9.72 22.44 18.57
C PHE A 340 -8.36 22.88 19.16
N LEU A 341 -8.11 22.52 20.42
CA LEU A 341 -6.95 22.95 21.21
C LEU A 341 -5.71 22.05 21.12
N SER A 342 -5.71 21.01 20.28
CA SER A 342 -4.54 20.13 20.19
C SER A 342 -3.33 20.81 19.52
N PRO A 343 -2.09 20.59 20.03
CA PRO A 343 -0.87 21.10 19.42
C PRO A 343 -0.69 20.66 17.96
N ILE A 344 -0.06 21.52 17.15
CA ILE A 344 0.13 21.29 15.69
C ILE A 344 0.82 19.95 15.41
N TYR A 345 1.89 19.62 16.15
CA TYR A 345 2.64 18.38 15.95
C TYR A 345 1.82 17.11 16.24
N ILE A 346 0.84 17.17 17.15
CA ILE A 346 -0.08 16.04 17.42
C ILE A 346 -1.07 15.89 16.29
N LYS A 347 -1.59 17.02 15.77
CA LYS A 347 -2.47 17.03 14.59
C LYS A 347 -1.79 16.42 13.37
N GLU A 348 -0.53 16.79 13.12
CA GLU A 348 0.27 16.24 12.02
C GLU A 348 0.50 14.73 12.17
N LEU A 349 0.93 14.26 13.35
CA LEU A 349 1.11 12.82 13.60
C LEU A 349 -0.20 12.04 13.38
N LYS A 350 -1.31 12.57 13.89
CA LYS A 350 -2.64 11.95 13.71
C LYS A 350 -3.05 11.94 12.24
N SER A 351 -2.78 13.00 11.49
CA SER A 351 -3.03 13.07 10.04
C SER A 351 -2.23 12.02 9.27
N ILE A 352 -0.93 11.86 9.59
CA ILE A 352 -0.08 10.81 9.01
C ILE A 352 -0.65 9.41 9.31
N GLN A 353 -0.98 9.14 10.57
CA GLN A 353 -1.58 7.87 10.98
C GLN A 353 -2.91 7.60 10.26
N ASN A 354 -3.77 8.62 10.16
CA ASN A 354 -5.04 8.56 9.45
C ASN A 354 -4.85 8.23 7.96
N ASN A 355 -3.89 8.88 7.29
CA ASN A 355 -3.56 8.60 5.90
C ASN A 355 -3.06 7.15 5.73
N ILE A 356 -2.17 6.69 6.61
CA ILE A 356 -1.68 5.29 6.59
C ILE A 356 -2.82 4.29 6.79
N ARG A 357 -3.74 4.57 7.71
CA ARG A 357 -4.94 3.75 7.93
C ARG A 357 -5.78 3.66 6.66
N LEU A 358 -6.06 4.79 6.01
CA LEU A 358 -6.83 4.84 4.76
C LEU A 358 -6.15 4.00 3.66
N GLU A 359 -4.85 4.19 3.44
CA GLU A 359 -4.13 3.47 2.39
C GLU A 359 -4.08 1.95 2.64
N LYS A 360 -3.96 1.51 3.90
CA LYS A 360 -4.04 0.09 4.24
C LYS A 360 -5.42 -0.50 3.90
N MET A 361 -6.49 0.25 4.17
CA MET A 361 -7.86 -0.18 3.83
C MET A 361 -8.05 -0.29 2.31
N ILE A 362 -7.63 0.74 1.57
CA ILE A 362 -7.69 0.77 0.10
C ILE A 362 -6.89 -0.41 -0.48
N PHE A 363 -5.67 -0.65 0.01
CA PHE A 363 -4.84 -1.77 -0.41
C PHE A 363 -5.51 -3.13 -0.19
N ILE A 364 -6.13 -3.37 0.97
CA ILE A 364 -6.86 -4.62 1.25
C ILE A 364 -8.03 -4.78 0.28
N ALA A 365 -8.82 -3.72 0.06
CA ALA A 365 -9.97 -3.78 -0.83
C ALA A 365 -9.57 -4.12 -2.28
N HIS A 366 -8.52 -3.47 -2.80
CA HIS A 366 -7.97 -3.81 -4.13
C HIS A 366 -7.36 -5.22 -4.19
N SER A 367 -6.71 -5.69 -3.10
CA SER A 367 -6.19 -7.06 -3.04
C SER A 367 -7.30 -8.11 -3.22
N VAL A 368 -8.45 -7.88 -2.59
CA VAL A 368 -9.64 -8.72 -2.72
C VAL A 368 -10.20 -8.65 -4.15
N ALA A 369 -10.28 -7.44 -4.72
CA ALA A 369 -10.79 -7.25 -6.08
C ALA A 369 -9.89 -7.90 -7.15
N VAL A 370 -8.56 -7.76 -7.04
CA VAL A 370 -7.59 -8.47 -7.91
C VAL A 370 -7.73 -9.98 -7.78
N SER A 371 -7.90 -10.50 -6.55
CA SER A 371 -8.15 -11.93 -6.33
C SER A 371 -9.44 -12.39 -7.01
N GLY A 372 -10.50 -11.59 -6.93
CA GLY A 372 -11.74 -11.85 -7.67
C GLY A 372 -11.59 -11.76 -9.18
N ASN A 373 -10.76 -10.85 -9.71
CA ASN A 373 -10.47 -10.77 -11.14
C ASN A 373 -9.70 -12.01 -11.64
N ILE A 374 -8.75 -12.54 -10.85
CA ILE A 374 -8.11 -13.83 -11.13
C ILE A 374 -9.18 -14.94 -11.21
N GLY A 375 -10.10 -14.99 -10.24
CA GLY A 375 -11.25 -15.90 -10.25
C GLY A 375 -12.11 -15.74 -11.50
N LYS A 376 -12.40 -14.50 -11.92
CA LYS A 376 -13.14 -14.19 -13.16
C LYS A 376 -12.41 -14.73 -14.39
N ILE A 377 -11.10 -14.52 -14.52
CA ILE A 377 -10.31 -15.03 -15.65
C ILE A 377 -10.39 -16.57 -15.70
N MET A 378 -10.29 -17.25 -14.55
CA MET A 378 -10.43 -18.71 -14.47
C MET A 378 -11.83 -19.17 -14.90
N MET A 379 -12.90 -18.51 -14.42
CA MET A 379 -14.29 -18.78 -14.85
C MET A 379 -14.47 -18.56 -16.35
N TYR A 380 -13.73 -17.62 -16.95
CA TYR A 380 -13.75 -17.32 -18.38
C TYR A 380 -12.76 -18.19 -19.18
N HIS A 381 -12.35 -19.35 -18.63
CA HIS A 381 -11.46 -20.33 -19.28
C HIS A 381 -10.12 -19.74 -19.72
N GLY A 382 -9.58 -18.78 -18.95
CA GLY A 382 -8.32 -18.11 -19.26
C GLY A 382 -8.43 -17.13 -20.43
N ASN A 383 -9.62 -16.64 -20.78
CA ASN A 383 -9.76 -15.57 -21.76
C ASN A 383 -9.08 -14.29 -21.26
N PRO A 384 -8.02 -13.79 -21.92
CA PRO A 384 -7.30 -12.61 -21.45
C PRO A 384 -8.16 -11.34 -21.52
N LEU A 385 -9.23 -11.33 -22.33
CA LEU A 385 -10.22 -10.24 -22.35
C LEU A 385 -10.96 -10.04 -21.02
N ALA A 386 -10.95 -11.03 -20.13
CA ALA A 386 -11.55 -10.91 -18.80
C ALA A 386 -10.62 -10.19 -17.79
N LEU A 387 -9.36 -9.93 -18.15
CA LEU A 387 -8.44 -9.17 -17.31
C LEU A 387 -9.02 -7.78 -17.04
N ASN A 388 -9.06 -7.33 -15.78
CA ASN A 388 -9.39 -5.95 -15.45
C ASN A 388 -8.10 -5.13 -15.31
N PHE A 389 -7.57 -4.63 -16.43
CA PHE A 389 -6.28 -3.95 -16.43
C PHE A 389 -6.25 -2.70 -15.54
N SER A 390 -7.36 -1.95 -15.47
CA SER A 390 -7.48 -0.75 -14.62
C SER A 390 -7.31 -1.09 -13.14
N GLU A 391 -7.94 -2.16 -12.66
CA GLU A 391 -7.82 -2.63 -11.28
C GLU A 391 -6.39 -3.08 -10.96
N TRP A 392 -5.75 -3.82 -11.88
CA TRP A 392 -4.34 -4.23 -11.72
C TRP A 392 -3.39 -3.04 -11.64
N LEU A 393 -3.58 -2.00 -12.47
CA LEU A 393 -2.77 -0.78 -12.40
C LEU A 393 -2.91 -0.08 -11.04
N VAL A 394 -4.14 0.04 -10.53
CA VAL A 394 -4.37 0.67 -9.21
C VAL A 394 -3.77 -0.19 -8.10
N PHE A 395 -3.91 -1.51 -8.16
CA PHE A 395 -3.29 -2.40 -7.17
C PHE A 395 -1.75 -2.31 -7.16
N VAL A 396 -1.11 -2.23 -8.33
CA VAL A 396 0.34 -2.01 -8.43
C VAL A 396 0.73 -0.67 -7.82
N LYS A 397 0.00 0.42 -8.15
CA LYS A 397 0.20 1.73 -7.53
C LYS A 397 0.09 1.66 -5.99
N GLN A 398 -0.94 0.99 -5.49
CA GLN A 398 -1.17 0.83 -4.06
C GLN A 398 -0.11 -0.02 -3.37
N SER A 399 0.40 -1.05 -4.05
CA SER A 399 1.53 -1.85 -3.57
C SER A 399 2.79 -0.99 -3.40
N VAL A 400 3.10 -0.15 -4.39
CA VAL A 400 4.23 0.81 -4.31
C VAL A 400 4.00 1.81 -3.17
N GLN A 401 2.79 2.33 -3.02
CA GLN A 401 2.46 3.25 -1.93
C GLN A 401 2.65 2.61 -0.55
N MET A 402 2.29 1.33 -0.39
CA MET A 402 2.50 0.59 0.85
C MET A 402 4.00 0.40 1.16
N LEU A 403 4.81 0.12 0.14
CA LEU A 403 6.27 0.04 0.28
C LEU A 403 6.86 1.39 0.71
N LEU A 404 6.42 2.49 0.10
CA LEU A 404 6.85 3.84 0.47
C LEU A 404 6.48 4.19 1.92
N ILE A 405 5.27 3.83 2.36
CA ILE A 405 4.84 4.00 3.76
C ILE A 405 5.75 3.22 4.71
N GLN A 406 6.16 2.00 4.34
CA GLN A 406 7.03 1.17 5.16
C GLN A 406 8.48 1.68 5.19
N SER A 407 8.96 2.29 4.09
CA SER A 407 10.33 2.81 3.96
C SER A 407 10.50 4.27 4.36
N ARG A 408 9.44 4.98 4.75
CA ARG A 408 9.49 6.41 5.08
C ARG A 408 10.39 6.72 6.28
N ASP A 409 10.89 7.95 6.34
CA ASP A 409 11.55 8.45 7.54
C ASP A 409 10.51 8.67 8.65
N VAL A 410 10.72 7.99 9.77
CA VAL A 410 9.83 8.01 10.93
C VAL A 410 10.45 8.76 12.11
N THR A 411 11.58 9.45 11.92
CA THR A 411 12.33 10.12 13.00
C THR A 411 11.48 11.16 13.71
N GLY A 412 10.80 12.04 12.96
CA GLY A 412 9.89 13.04 13.52
C GLY A 412 8.71 12.42 14.28
N GLU A 413 8.09 11.40 13.69
CA GLU A 413 6.97 10.68 14.31
C GLU A 413 7.38 9.98 15.61
N LYS A 414 8.58 9.38 15.65
CA LYS A 414 9.16 8.77 16.86
C LYS A 414 9.36 9.80 17.96
N ILE A 415 9.90 10.98 17.64
CA ILE A 415 10.13 12.05 18.62
C ILE A 415 8.81 12.48 19.25
N VAL A 416 7.79 12.75 18.42
CA VAL A 416 6.47 13.19 18.89
C VAL A 416 5.80 12.11 19.75
N ARG A 417 5.84 10.85 19.29
CA ARG A 417 5.28 9.71 20.04
C ARG A 417 5.97 9.53 21.38
N ASN A 418 7.30 9.50 21.40
CA ASN A 418 8.09 9.31 22.62
C ASN A 418 7.85 10.45 23.61
N ARG A 419 7.77 11.69 23.13
CA ARG A 419 7.43 12.84 23.98
C ARG A 419 6.07 12.69 24.62
N SER A 420 5.05 12.30 23.85
CA SER A 420 3.68 12.12 24.34
C SER A 420 3.60 11.02 25.41
N ARG A 421 4.30 9.90 25.19
CA ARG A 421 4.36 8.80 26.17
C ARG A 421 5.08 9.20 27.46
N ILE A 422 6.16 9.97 27.35
CA ILE A 422 6.84 10.55 28.53
C ILE A 422 5.85 11.42 29.30
N ASP A 423 5.16 12.35 28.63
CA ASP A 423 4.20 13.24 29.27
C ASP A 423 3.03 12.48 29.95
N GLU A 424 2.61 11.34 29.42
CA GLU A 424 1.61 10.46 30.04
C GLU A 424 2.13 9.73 31.28
N GLU A 425 3.35 9.18 31.25
CA GLU A 425 3.94 8.49 32.40
C GLU A 425 4.21 9.47 33.55
N TRP A 426 4.67 10.70 33.26
CA TRP A 426 4.83 11.74 34.28
C TRP A 426 3.52 12.08 35.00
N LYS A 427 2.38 12.00 34.32
CA LYS A 427 1.05 12.25 34.93
C LYS A 427 0.59 11.11 35.85
N LYS A 428 1.14 9.91 35.70
CA LYS A 428 0.76 8.73 36.51
C LYS A 428 1.53 8.65 37.83
N LEU A 429 2.62 9.40 37.98
CA LEU A 429 3.38 9.44 39.22
C LEU A 429 2.54 10.13 40.30
N PRO A 430 2.31 9.47 41.46
CA PRO A 430 1.69 10.13 42.59
C PRO A 430 2.63 11.25 43.07
N LEU A 431 2.12 12.48 43.05
CA LEU A 431 2.78 13.67 43.60
C LEU A 431 2.86 13.59 45.12
#